data_AF-A0A8T0D9J1-F1
#
_entry.id   AF-A0A8T0D9J1-F1
#
_cell.length_a   1.000
_cell.length_b   1.000
_cell.length_c   1.000
_cell.angle_alpha   90.00
_cell.angle_beta   90.00
_cell.angle_gamma   90.00
#
_symmetry.space_group_name_H-M   'P 1'
#
loop_
_entity.id
_entity.type
_entity.pdbx_description
1 polymer ?
#
loop_
_entity_poly.entity_id
_entity_poly.type
_entity_poly.pdbx_seq_one_letter_code
_entity_poly.pdbx_strand_id
1 'polypeptide(L)'
;MGRVDLSTCKYYEDRSRMLTNITEPDEKCAFIFQTFLAFQKDGCSITDSPSVCRALEELLPISNVECLVVLLKTLSKNWHTVINSKFGHHLLQKALLKCLDEPFCTDPLIRDFVSSFLQHVSLNLDSYIEAPFARFTLRLYPQLVAGVRLEKDVITNAYSVECVRICQPFETNYADILDKLVNSFLLASEVYCML
;
A
#
# COMPACT_ATOMS: atom_id res chain seq x y z
N MET A 1 -7.06 20.06 -7.61
CA MET A 1 -6.04 19.51 -6.71
C MET A 1 -4.87 20.46 -6.67
N GLY A 2 -4.51 20.96 -5.49
CA GLY A 2 -3.44 21.95 -5.31
C GLY A 2 -2.06 21.32 -5.49
N ARG A 3 -1.12 22.06 -6.06
CA ARG A 3 0.28 21.62 -6.21
C ARG A 3 0.91 21.54 -4.81
N VAL A 4 1.52 20.41 -4.47
CA VAL A 4 2.32 20.29 -3.23
C VAL A 4 3.43 21.34 -3.29
N ASP A 5 3.64 22.05 -2.19
CA ASP A 5 4.62 23.12 -2.13
C ASP A 5 6.05 22.58 -2.27
N LEU A 6 6.93 23.42 -2.82
CA LEU A 6 8.32 23.05 -3.10
C LEU A 6 9.12 22.78 -1.81
N SER A 7 8.81 23.48 -0.71
CA SER A 7 9.45 23.25 0.58
C SER A 7 9.14 21.87 1.14
N THR A 8 7.89 21.43 1.07
CA THR A 8 7.46 20.07 1.45
C THR A 8 8.14 19.04 0.58
N CYS A 9 8.13 19.20 -0.76
CA CYS A 9 8.83 18.28 -1.66
C CYS A 9 10.32 18.16 -1.30
N LYS A 10 11.00 19.29 -1.11
CA LYS A 10 12.42 19.34 -0.76
C LYS A 10 12.70 18.68 0.59
N TYR A 11 11.84 18.89 1.59
CA TYR A 11 11.95 18.24 2.89
C TYR A 11 12.03 16.72 2.75
N TYR A 12 11.08 16.09 2.06
CA TYR A 12 11.09 14.62 1.91
C TYR A 12 12.27 14.11 1.08
N GLU A 13 12.67 14.84 0.03
CA GLU A 13 13.87 14.52 -0.76
C GLU A 13 15.15 14.60 0.07
N ASP A 14 15.26 15.59 0.96
CA ASP A 14 16.39 15.71 1.90
C ASP A 14 16.36 14.56 2.91
N ARG A 15 15.17 14.16 3.42
CA ARG A 15 15.04 13.03 4.35
C ARG A 15 15.52 11.71 3.74
N SER A 16 15.12 11.42 2.51
CA SER A 16 15.56 10.22 1.78
C SER A 16 17.07 10.23 1.56
N ARG A 17 17.66 11.36 1.15
CA ARG A 17 19.11 11.50 0.99
C ARG A 17 19.89 11.36 2.30
N MET A 18 19.36 11.86 3.42
CA MET A 18 20.02 11.74 4.72
C MET A 18 20.04 10.30 5.24
N LEU A 19 19.08 9.46 4.83
CA LEU A 19 18.95 8.09 5.31
C LEU A 19 20.20 7.24 5.12
N THR A 20 20.96 7.46 4.04
CA THR A 20 22.19 6.71 3.74
C THR A 20 23.33 7.07 4.69
N ASN A 21 23.27 8.25 5.32
CA ASN A 21 24.32 8.75 6.20
C ASN A 21 24.11 8.32 7.66
N ILE A 22 22.92 7.82 8.00
CA ILE A 22 22.62 7.32 9.35
C ILE A 22 23.02 5.86 9.42
N THR A 23 24.09 5.61 10.16
CA THR A 23 24.67 4.28 10.36
C THR A 23 24.05 3.56 11.54
N GLU A 24 23.68 4.30 12.60
CA GLU A 24 23.23 3.69 13.83
C GLU A 24 21.77 3.20 13.74
N PRO A 25 21.46 1.92 14.01
CA PRO A 25 20.13 1.37 13.79
C PRO A 25 19.02 2.08 14.56
N ASP A 26 19.22 2.39 15.84
CA ASP A 26 18.21 3.04 16.68
C ASP A 26 17.95 4.48 16.22
N GLU A 27 19.00 5.22 15.88
CA GLU A 27 18.89 6.56 15.29
C GLU A 27 18.15 6.50 13.96
N LYS A 28 18.44 5.49 13.13
CA LYS A 28 17.79 5.29 11.84
C LYS A 28 16.31 4.99 12.00
N CYS A 29 15.94 4.11 12.93
CA CYS A 29 14.54 3.82 13.25
C CYS A 29 13.80 5.07 13.74
N ALA A 30 14.39 5.83 14.67
CA ALA A 30 13.81 7.08 15.16
C ALA A 30 13.65 8.11 14.02
N PHE A 31 14.65 8.24 13.14
CA PHE A 31 14.60 9.12 11.99
C PHE A 31 13.46 8.77 11.03
N ILE A 32 13.29 7.48 10.70
CA ILE A 32 12.19 7.02 9.85
C ILE A 32 10.85 7.33 10.49
N PHE A 33 10.69 7.01 11.78
CA PHE A 33 9.45 7.26 12.51
C PHE A 33 9.08 8.75 12.52
N GLN A 34 10.04 9.63 12.81
CA GLN A 34 9.82 11.09 12.75
C GLN A 34 9.44 11.57 11.34
N THR A 35 9.94 10.92 10.29
CA THR A 35 9.56 11.25 8.91
C THR A 35 8.10 10.86 8.63
N PHE A 36 7.64 9.72 9.12
CA PHE A 36 6.23 9.32 9.00
C PHE A 36 5.30 10.17 9.86
N LEU A 37 5.74 10.65 11.03
CA LEU A 37 4.97 11.62 11.82
C LEU A 37 4.84 12.97 11.11
N ALA A 38 5.91 13.45 10.44
CA ALA A 38 5.82 14.64 9.59
C ALA A 38 4.80 14.41 8.45
N PHE A 39 4.83 13.25 7.80
CA PHE A 39 3.84 12.89 6.78
C PHE A 39 2.41 12.87 7.32
N GLN A 40 2.21 12.32 8.52
CA GLN A 40 0.90 12.32 9.16
C GLN A 40 0.35 13.73 9.38
N LYS A 41 1.23 14.67 9.74
CA LYS A 41 0.91 16.08 9.96
C LYS A 41 0.58 16.80 8.64
N ASP A 42 1.39 16.58 7.61
CA ASP A 42 1.19 17.19 6.29
C ASP A 42 -0.04 16.62 5.56
N GLY A 43 -0.40 15.36 5.86
CA GLY A 43 -1.61 14.70 5.41
C GLY A 43 -1.49 14.00 4.05
N CYS A 44 -2.42 13.09 3.76
CA CYS A 44 -2.35 12.24 2.58
C CYS A 44 -2.43 12.98 1.25
N SER A 45 -2.87 14.25 1.21
CA SER A 45 -2.91 15.03 -0.04
C SER A 45 -1.53 15.23 -0.66
N ILE A 46 -0.45 15.15 0.11
CA ILE A 46 0.90 15.32 -0.44
C ILE A 46 1.38 14.11 -1.25
N THR A 47 0.64 12.99 -1.25
CA THR A 47 0.93 11.83 -2.11
C THR A 47 0.67 12.09 -3.59
N ASP A 48 0.16 13.26 -3.96
CA ASP A 48 0.10 13.70 -5.36
C ASP A 48 1.48 14.16 -5.89
N SER A 49 2.49 14.26 -5.02
CA SER A 49 3.88 14.50 -5.43
C SER A 49 4.66 13.18 -5.61
N PRO A 50 5.31 12.97 -6.77
CA PRO A 50 6.13 11.79 -7.00
C PRO A 50 7.38 11.77 -6.12
N SER A 51 7.97 12.93 -5.79
CA SER A 51 9.18 12.98 -4.96
C SER A 51 8.89 12.61 -3.52
N VAL A 52 7.76 13.08 -2.98
CA VAL A 52 7.28 12.68 -1.65
C VAL A 52 7.01 11.18 -1.61
N CYS A 53 6.28 10.64 -2.59
CA CYS A 53 6.00 9.20 -2.62
C CYS A 53 7.29 8.37 -2.70
N ARG A 54 8.22 8.72 -3.59
CA ARG A 54 9.50 8.01 -3.70
C ARG A 54 10.31 8.04 -2.41
N ALA A 55 10.40 9.20 -1.76
CA ALA A 55 11.10 9.32 -0.50
C ALA A 55 10.49 8.43 0.60
N LEU A 56 9.15 8.39 0.72
CA LEU A 56 8.46 7.52 1.66
C LEU A 56 8.63 6.03 1.31
N GLU A 57 8.64 5.69 0.03
CA GLU A 57 8.87 4.33 -0.45
C GLU A 57 10.29 3.82 -0.16
N GLU A 58 11.30 4.68 -0.15
CA GLU A 58 12.68 4.32 0.20
C GLU A 58 12.84 4.02 1.71
N LEU A 59 11.97 4.59 2.55
CA LEU A 59 11.96 4.36 3.99
C LEU A 59 11.22 3.07 4.39
N LEU A 60 10.29 2.60 3.55
CA LEU A 60 9.45 1.43 3.82
C LEU A 60 10.23 0.13 4.08
N PRO A 61 11.29 -0.24 3.33
CA PRO A 61 11.98 -1.52 3.54
C PRO A 61 12.51 -1.69 4.96
N ILE A 62 12.97 -0.60 5.57
CA ILE A 62 13.61 -0.55 6.89
C ILE A 62 12.67 -0.08 8.01
N SER A 63 11.40 0.20 7.68
CA SER A 63 10.43 0.64 8.67
C SER A 63 9.94 -0.50 9.56
N ASN A 64 9.73 -0.20 10.85
CA ASN A 64 9.15 -1.11 11.84
C ASN A 64 7.61 -1.02 11.85
N VAL A 65 6.97 -1.80 12.72
CA VAL A 65 5.50 -1.87 12.83
C VAL A 65 4.88 -0.50 13.09
N GLU A 66 5.42 0.26 14.05
CA GLU A 66 4.91 1.60 14.41
C GLU A 66 4.95 2.57 13.23
N CYS A 67 6.05 2.58 12.49
CA CYS A 67 6.19 3.38 11.27
C CYS A 67 5.12 3.01 10.23
N LEU A 68 4.91 1.71 10.00
CA LEU A 68 3.92 1.24 9.04
C LEU A 68 2.50 1.63 9.49
N VAL A 69 2.16 1.48 10.77
CA VAL A 69 0.86 1.91 11.34
C VAL A 69 0.63 3.40 11.11
N VAL A 70 1.62 4.27 11.34
CA VAL A 70 1.49 5.72 11.10
C VAL A 70 1.24 6.02 9.62
N LEU A 71 1.99 5.37 8.72
CA LEU A 71 1.81 5.52 7.28
C LEU A 71 0.40 5.10 6.85
N LEU A 72 -0.02 3.88 7.22
CA LEU A 72 -1.32 3.33 6.85
C LEU A 72 -2.47 4.21 7.36
N LYS A 73 -2.45 4.61 8.64
CA LYS A 73 -3.44 5.54 9.21
C LYS A 73 -3.50 6.87 8.48
N THR A 74 -2.37 7.35 7.96
CA THR A 74 -2.35 8.60 7.19
C THR A 74 -2.99 8.41 5.84
N LEU A 75 -2.68 7.32 5.13
CA LEU A 75 -3.25 7.00 3.82
C LEU A 75 -4.76 6.70 3.89
N SER A 76 -5.27 6.14 4.99
CA SER A 76 -6.70 5.87 5.14
C SER A 76 -7.57 7.09 5.39
N LYS A 77 -6.98 8.27 5.66
CA LYS A 77 -7.77 9.50 5.81
C LYS A 77 -8.58 9.83 4.55
N ASN A 78 -8.15 9.38 3.38
CA ASN A 78 -8.90 9.53 2.13
C ASN A 78 -8.53 8.45 1.12
N TRP A 79 -9.07 7.24 1.31
CA TRP A 79 -8.81 6.12 0.42
C TRP A 79 -9.17 6.39 -1.05
N HIS A 80 -10.31 7.02 -1.34
CA HIS A 80 -10.68 7.32 -2.73
C HIS A 80 -9.62 8.13 -3.46
N THR A 81 -9.10 9.18 -2.83
CA THR A 81 -8.04 10.00 -3.42
C THR A 81 -6.74 9.21 -3.54
N VAL A 82 -6.31 8.50 -2.50
CA VAL A 82 -5.03 7.77 -2.51
C VAL A 82 -5.03 6.62 -3.52
N ILE A 83 -6.08 5.79 -3.51
CA ILE A 83 -6.22 4.62 -4.39
C ILE A 83 -6.23 5.03 -5.86
N ASN A 84 -6.85 6.17 -6.20
CA ASN A 84 -6.92 6.68 -7.56
C ASN A 84 -5.89 7.79 -7.86
N SER A 85 -4.92 8.04 -6.98
CA SER A 85 -3.86 9.02 -7.23
C SER A 85 -2.82 8.43 -8.18
N LYS A 86 -2.25 9.25 -9.07
CA LYS A 86 -1.18 8.82 -10.00
C LYS A 86 0.06 8.27 -9.29
N PHE A 87 0.35 8.72 -8.07
CA PHE A 87 1.53 8.30 -7.30
C PHE A 87 1.16 7.66 -5.96
N GLY A 88 0.15 8.19 -5.27
CA GLY A 88 -0.26 7.67 -3.96
C GLY A 88 -0.68 6.19 -3.96
N HIS A 89 -1.24 5.69 -5.06
CA HIS A 89 -1.62 4.29 -5.18
C HIS A 89 -0.41 3.35 -5.06
N HIS A 90 0.76 3.76 -5.56
CA HIS A 90 1.96 2.93 -5.55
C HIS A 90 2.58 2.85 -4.15
N LEU A 91 2.62 3.99 -3.43
CA LEU A 91 3.01 4.01 -2.01
C LEU A 91 2.08 3.13 -1.17
N LEU A 92 0.77 3.23 -1.39
CA LEU A 92 -0.22 2.39 -0.71
C LEU A 92 -0.01 0.91 -1.00
N GLN A 93 0.23 0.53 -2.25
CA GLN A 93 0.51 -0.85 -2.64
C GLN A 93 1.74 -1.41 -1.92
N LYS A 94 2.84 -0.66 -1.88
CA LYS A 94 4.05 -1.08 -1.17
C LYS A 94 3.81 -1.25 0.33
N ALA A 95 3.05 -0.33 0.94
CA ALA A 95 2.68 -0.42 2.35
C ALA A 95 1.80 -1.66 2.62
N LEU A 96 0.79 -1.91 1.78
CA LEU A 96 -0.09 -3.08 1.89
C LEU A 96 0.67 -4.40 1.69
N LEU A 97 1.58 -4.48 0.71
CA LEU A 97 2.43 -5.65 0.53
C LEU A 97 3.31 -5.91 1.75
N LYS A 98 3.87 -4.85 2.35
CA LYS A 98 4.67 -4.97 3.58
C LYS A 98 3.85 -5.52 4.76
N CYS A 99 2.53 -5.28 4.79
CA CYS A 99 1.65 -5.87 5.80
C CYS A 99 1.59 -7.41 5.74
N LEU A 100 1.96 -8.02 4.61
CA LEU A 100 2.01 -9.48 4.44
C LEU A 100 3.30 -10.11 4.97
N ASP A 101 4.32 -9.33 5.31
CA ASP A 101 5.58 -9.83 5.87
C ASP A 101 5.49 -9.98 7.40
N GLU A 102 6.29 -10.88 7.98
CA GLU A 102 6.55 -10.86 9.43
C GLU A 102 7.49 -9.69 9.78
N PRO A 103 7.32 -9.04 10.95
CA PRO A 103 6.29 -9.28 11.98
C PRO A 103 4.96 -8.53 11.74
N PHE A 104 4.74 -7.94 10.56
CA PHE A 104 3.62 -7.04 10.32
C PHE A 104 2.27 -7.77 10.22
N CYS A 105 2.24 -8.95 9.60
CA CYS A 105 1.01 -9.71 9.36
C CYS A 105 0.35 -10.27 10.62
N THR A 106 1.10 -10.32 11.73
CA THR A 106 0.64 -10.79 13.05
C THR A 106 0.29 -9.63 13.99
N ASP A 107 0.64 -8.38 13.66
CA ASP A 107 0.32 -7.22 14.48
C ASP A 107 -1.19 -6.87 14.42
N PRO A 108 -1.89 -6.73 15.57
CA PRO A 108 -3.32 -6.47 15.58
C PRO A 108 -3.74 -5.18 14.86
N LEU A 109 -2.97 -4.09 14.98
CA LEU A 109 -3.32 -2.81 14.35
C LEU A 109 -3.17 -2.87 12.83
N ILE A 110 -2.15 -3.59 12.35
CA ILE A 110 -1.99 -3.85 10.92
C ILE A 110 -3.13 -4.72 10.41
N ARG A 111 -3.49 -5.79 11.14
CA ARG A 111 -4.59 -6.68 10.74
C ARG A 111 -5.91 -5.94 10.66
N ASP A 112 -6.26 -5.16 11.70
CA ASP A 112 -7.48 -4.33 11.73
C ASP A 112 -7.50 -3.33 10.56
N PHE A 113 -6.35 -2.72 10.25
CA PHE A 113 -6.25 -1.81 9.12
C PHE A 113 -6.50 -2.51 7.79
N VAL A 114 -5.84 -3.65 7.55
CA VAL A 114 -5.97 -4.38 6.28
C VAL A 114 -7.40 -4.87 6.11
N SER A 115 -8.02 -5.42 7.16
CA SER A 115 -9.45 -5.78 7.16
C SER A 115 -10.36 -4.60 6.81
N SER A 116 -10.14 -3.43 7.41
CA SER A 116 -10.91 -2.22 7.09
C SER A 116 -10.71 -1.77 5.65
N PHE A 117 -9.49 -1.84 5.14
CA PHE A 117 -9.18 -1.56 3.74
C PHE A 117 -9.89 -2.56 2.80
N LEU A 118 -9.87 -3.86 3.14
CA LEU A 118 -10.54 -4.89 2.35
C LEU A 118 -12.05 -4.63 2.26
N GLN A 119 -12.68 -4.35 3.39
CA GLN A 119 -14.09 -3.99 3.45
C GLN A 119 -14.39 -2.75 2.60
N HIS A 120 -13.56 -1.71 2.70
CA HIS A 120 -13.73 -0.49 1.91
C HIS A 120 -13.66 -0.74 0.41
N VAL A 121 -12.67 -1.51 -0.06
CA VAL A 121 -12.56 -1.86 -1.49
C VAL A 121 -13.77 -2.69 -1.92
N SER A 122 -14.22 -3.65 -1.11
CA SER A 122 -15.41 -4.46 -1.42
C SER A 122 -16.66 -3.61 -1.60
N LEU A 123 -16.86 -2.58 -0.77
CA LEU A 123 -18.03 -1.70 -0.83
C LEU A 123 -17.98 -0.70 -1.98
N ASN A 124 -16.80 -0.44 -2.54
CA ASN A 124 -16.58 0.60 -3.55
C ASN A 124 -16.03 0.03 -4.87
N LEU A 125 -16.10 -1.29 -5.05
CA LEU A 125 -15.41 -2.02 -6.13
C LEU A 125 -15.78 -1.47 -7.52
N ASP A 126 -17.07 -1.30 -7.78
CA ASP A 126 -17.59 -0.78 -9.05
C ASP A 126 -17.02 0.61 -9.39
N SER A 127 -16.87 1.47 -8.38
CA SER A 127 -16.29 2.81 -8.58
C SER A 127 -14.80 2.79 -8.93
N TYR A 128 -14.08 1.75 -8.48
CA TYR A 128 -12.64 1.64 -8.66
C TYR A 128 -12.24 0.90 -9.93
N ILE A 129 -13.08 -0.01 -10.44
CA ILE A 129 -12.75 -0.74 -11.68
C ILE A 129 -12.56 0.23 -12.85
N GLU A 130 -13.44 1.23 -12.95
CA GLU A 130 -13.41 2.25 -14.01
C GLU A 130 -12.35 3.35 -13.77
N ALA A 131 -11.74 3.39 -12.57
CA ALA A 131 -10.84 4.47 -12.21
C ALA A 131 -9.40 4.22 -12.73
N PRO A 132 -8.75 5.20 -13.38
CA PRO A 132 -7.51 4.99 -14.14
C PRO A 132 -6.35 4.35 -13.36
N PHE A 133 -6.21 4.70 -12.08
CA PHE A 133 -5.11 4.24 -11.22
C PHE A 133 -5.56 3.20 -10.19
N ALA A 134 -6.83 3.22 -9.79
CA ALA A 134 -7.34 2.28 -8.78
C ALA A 134 -7.20 0.82 -9.20
N ARG A 135 -7.34 0.52 -10.50
CA ARG A 135 -7.13 -0.81 -11.07
C ARG A 135 -5.80 -1.47 -10.68
N PHE A 136 -4.74 -0.69 -10.45
CA PHE A 136 -3.46 -1.27 -10.02
C PHE A 136 -3.56 -1.77 -8.57
N THR A 137 -4.20 -0.98 -7.70
CA THR A 137 -4.40 -1.35 -6.28
C THR A 137 -5.38 -2.51 -6.17
N LEU A 138 -6.43 -2.55 -7.00
CA LEU A 138 -7.37 -3.66 -7.06
C LEU A 138 -6.70 -5.01 -7.40
N ARG A 139 -5.60 -5.02 -8.18
CA ARG A 139 -4.84 -6.25 -8.46
C ARG A 139 -4.19 -6.86 -7.22
N LEU A 140 -3.93 -6.08 -6.17
CA LEU A 140 -3.44 -6.59 -4.89
C LEU A 140 -4.57 -7.13 -4.00
N TYR A 141 -5.82 -6.80 -4.29
CA TYR A 141 -6.94 -7.16 -3.44
C TYR A 141 -7.05 -8.68 -3.20
N PRO A 142 -6.98 -9.56 -4.23
CA PRO A 142 -7.03 -11.01 -4.00
C PRO A 142 -5.84 -11.54 -3.19
N GLN A 143 -4.65 -10.95 -3.37
CA GLN A 143 -3.45 -11.29 -2.61
C GLN A 143 -3.63 -10.98 -1.12
N LEU A 144 -4.18 -9.81 -0.80
CA LEU A 144 -4.47 -9.42 0.59
C LEU A 144 -5.55 -10.29 1.22
N VAL A 145 -6.65 -10.56 0.50
CA VAL A 145 -7.72 -11.46 0.97
C VAL A 145 -7.15 -12.85 1.27
N ALA A 146 -6.35 -13.40 0.35
CA ALA A 146 -5.77 -14.74 0.49
C ALA A 146 -4.62 -14.83 1.50
N GLY A 147 -4.08 -13.70 1.99
CA GLY A 147 -2.85 -13.70 2.78
C GLY A 147 -1.64 -14.19 1.99
N VAL A 148 -1.58 -13.92 0.68
CA VAL A 148 -0.52 -14.38 -0.22
C VAL A 148 0.20 -13.18 -0.82
N ARG A 149 1.53 -13.15 -0.67
CA ARG A 149 2.38 -12.17 -1.36
C ARG A 149 3.03 -12.81 -2.57
N LEU A 150 2.76 -12.22 -3.73
CA LEU A 150 3.40 -12.55 -5.00
C LEU A 150 4.22 -11.34 -5.46
N GLU A 151 5.54 -11.47 -5.42
CA GLU A 151 6.42 -10.46 -5.97
C GLU A 151 6.69 -10.71 -7.44
N LYS A 152 6.74 -9.61 -8.21
CA LYS A 152 7.34 -9.65 -9.53
C LYS A 152 8.85 -9.53 -9.38
N ASP A 153 9.55 -10.40 -10.08
CA ASP A 153 10.97 -10.24 -10.27
C ASP A 153 11.25 -8.95 -11.06
N VAL A 154 12.17 -8.13 -10.55
CA VAL A 154 12.45 -6.78 -11.07
C VAL A 154 13.09 -6.82 -12.46
N ILE A 155 13.82 -7.91 -12.78
CA ILE A 155 14.59 -8.04 -14.01
C ILE A 155 13.72 -8.61 -15.13
N THR A 156 12.98 -9.67 -14.83
CA THR A 156 12.17 -10.44 -15.78
C THR A 156 10.74 -9.94 -15.89
N ASN A 157 10.28 -9.11 -14.94
CA ASN A 157 8.89 -8.63 -14.81
C ASN A 157 7.86 -9.77 -14.71
N ALA A 158 8.32 -10.98 -14.37
CA ALA A 158 7.50 -12.17 -14.19
C ALA A 158 7.23 -12.43 -12.71
N TYR A 159 6.09 -13.04 -12.41
CA TYR A 159 5.84 -13.58 -11.07
C TYR A 159 6.59 -14.90 -10.91
N SER A 160 7.39 -15.03 -9.85
CA SER A 160 8.03 -16.29 -9.51
C SER A 160 7.24 -17.02 -8.44
N VAL A 161 6.86 -18.26 -8.72
CA VAL A 161 6.16 -19.14 -7.77
C VAL A 161 7.10 -19.54 -6.61
N GLU A 162 8.42 -19.43 -6.81
CA GLU A 162 9.42 -19.75 -5.78
C GLU A 162 9.52 -18.66 -4.70
N CYS A 163 9.05 -17.44 -4.98
CA CYS A 163 9.09 -16.30 -4.07
C CYS A 163 7.75 -16.05 -3.35
N VAL A 164 6.82 -17.01 -3.40
CA VAL A 164 5.51 -16.90 -2.74
C VAL A 164 5.71 -16.89 -1.23
N ARG A 165 5.19 -15.86 -0.57
CA ARG A 165 5.07 -15.83 0.89
C ARG A 165 3.61 -15.90 1.30
N ILE A 166 3.33 -16.67 2.33
CA ILE A 166 1.97 -16.89 2.84
C ILE A 166 1.94 -16.45 4.30
N CYS A 167 0.96 -15.64 4.66
CA CYS A 167 0.61 -15.32 6.03
C CYS A 167 -0.81 -15.80 6.32
N GLN A 168 -1.21 -15.76 7.59
CA GLN A 168 -2.61 -16.02 7.95
C GLN A 168 -3.50 -14.95 7.28
N PRO A 169 -4.54 -15.34 6.51
CA PRO A 169 -5.49 -14.41 5.91
C PRO A 169 -6.03 -13.41 6.94
N PHE A 170 -6.23 -12.17 6.52
CA PHE A 170 -6.75 -11.11 7.40
C PHE A 170 -8.24 -11.33 7.72
N GLU A 171 -9.00 -11.85 6.76
CA GLU A 171 -10.41 -12.19 6.91
C GLU A 171 -10.61 -13.69 7.16
N THR A 172 -11.53 -14.03 8.07
CA THR A 172 -11.85 -15.44 8.37
C THR A 172 -12.66 -16.11 7.26
N ASN A 173 -13.48 -15.35 6.54
CA ASN A 173 -14.29 -15.79 5.41
C ASN A 173 -13.60 -15.54 4.05
N TYR A 174 -12.26 -15.50 4.02
CA TYR A 174 -11.50 -15.19 2.81
C TYR A 174 -11.86 -16.07 1.61
N ALA A 175 -12.16 -17.35 1.84
CA ALA A 175 -12.57 -18.29 0.79
C ALA A 175 -13.86 -17.83 0.10
N ASP A 176 -14.89 -17.45 0.87
CA ASP A 176 -16.16 -16.95 0.33
C ASP A 176 -15.97 -15.64 -0.45
N ILE A 177 -15.06 -14.77 0.02
CA ILE A 177 -14.71 -13.52 -0.68
C ILE A 177 -14.05 -13.84 -2.02
N LEU A 178 -13.07 -14.75 -2.05
CA LEU A 178 -12.40 -15.15 -3.27
C LEU A 178 -13.36 -15.82 -4.25
N ASP A 179 -14.25 -16.70 -3.78
CA ASP A 179 -15.25 -17.35 -4.62
C ASP A 179 -16.21 -16.32 -5.24
N LYS A 180 -16.63 -15.31 -4.49
CA LYS A 180 -17.43 -14.20 -5.04
C LYS A 180 -16.67 -13.44 -6.12
N LEU A 181 -15.41 -13.09 -5.89
CA LEU A 181 -14.58 -12.40 -6.88
C LEU A 181 -14.42 -13.24 -8.16
N VAL A 182 -14.13 -14.54 -8.02
CA VAL A 182 -14.01 -15.46 -9.16
C VAL A 182 -15.33 -15.50 -9.94
N ASN A 183 -16.46 -15.63 -9.26
CA ASN A 183 -17.77 -15.63 -9.89
C ASN A 183 -18.08 -14.30 -10.60
N SER A 184 -17.77 -13.17 -9.98
CA SER A 184 -18.04 -11.83 -10.51
C SER A 184 -17.13 -11.42 -11.66
N PHE A 185 -15.86 -11.86 -11.69
CA PHE A 185 -14.89 -11.40 -12.69
C PHE A 185 -14.52 -12.45 -13.73
N LEU A 186 -14.47 -13.74 -13.37
CA LEU A 186 -14.06 -14.81 -14.28
C LEU A 186 -15.25 -15.54 -14.89
N LEU A 187 -16.36 -15.66 -14.16
CA LEU A 187 -17.53 -16.45 -14.59
C LEU A 187 -18.74 -15.59 -15.00
N ALA A 188 -18.67 -14.27 -14.82
CA ALA A 188 -19.65 -13.33 -15.36
C ALA A 188 -19.45 -13.20 -16.88
N SER A 189 -19.93 -14.19 -17.63
CA SER A 189 -19.84 -14.30 -19.09
C SER A 189 -20.56 -13.18 -19.89
N GLU A 190 -21.05 -12.12 -19.24
CA GLU A 190 -21.82 -11.05 -19.89
C GLU A 190 -21.35 -9.61 -19.56
N VAL A 191 -20.33 -9.38 -18.71
CA VAL A 191 -20.03 -8.02 -18.24
C VAL A 191 -18.75 -7.39 -18.82
N TYR A 192 -17.82 -8.15 -19.39
CA TYR A 192 -16.58 -7.59 -19.98
C TYR A 192 -16.31 -8.09 -21.40
N CYS A 193 -17.23 -7.85 -22.33
CA CYS A 193 -16.97 -7.93 -23.78
C CYS A 193 -16.34 -6.63 -24.36
N MET A 194 -15.72 -5.78 -23.54
CA MET A 194 -15.00 -4.59 -24.00
C MET A 194 -13.68 -4.38 -23.25
N LEU A 195 -12.77 -5.36 -23.37
CA LEU A 195 -11.33 -5.14 -23.22
C LEU A 195 -10.64 -5.23 -24.58
#